data_AF-A0A2N2JWZ5-F1
#
_entry.id   AF-A0A2N2JWZ5-F1
#
_cell.length_a   1.000
_cell.length_b   1.000
_cell.length_c   1.000
_cell.angle_alpha   90.00
_cell.angle_beta   90.00
_cell.angle_gamma   90.00
#
_symmetry.space_group_name_H-M   'P 1'
#
loop_
_entity.id
_entity.type
_entity.pdbx_description
1 polymer ?
#
loop_
_entity_poly.entity_id
_entity_poly.type
_entity_poly.pdbx_seq_one_letter_code
_entity_poly.pdbx_strand_id
1 'polypeptide(L)'
;MRGQVLEVTGGEAYICIGTAEGGKAGQEYAVYRFVKSMAGPQKQAQVFTRQTVGEVRITEVVDEHYAKARVLKGDVRVNDVVQLKD
;
A
#
# COMPACT_ATOMS: atom_id res chain seq x y z
N MET A 1 7.27 -6.18 6.67
CA MET A 1 7.10 -6.50 5.23
C MET A 1 6.48 -5.31 4.52
N ARG A 2 7.02 -4.89 3.37
CA ARG A 2 6.58 -3.68 2.63
C ARG A 2 6.59 -3.95 1.13
N GLY A 3 5.61 -3.40 0.41
CA GLY A 3 5.43 -3.54 -1.03
C GLY A 3 4.60 -2.37 -1.58
N GLN A 4 4.15 -2.48 -2.82
CA GLN A 4 3.40 -1.41 -3.50
C GLN A 4 2.11 -1.95 -4.13
N VAL A 5 1.10 -1.11 -4.24
CA VAL A 5 -0.13 -1.41 -4.98
C VAL A 5 0.15 -1.32 -6.48
N LEU A 6 -0.14 -2.41 -7.19
CA LEU A 6 0.02 -2.56 -8.64
C LEU A 6 -1.23 -2.10 -9.41
N GLU A 7 -2.41 -2.47 -8.91
CA GLU A 7 -3.70 -2.27 -9.57
C GLU A 7 -4.79 -2.14 -8.51
N VAL A 8 -5.82 -1.34 -8.76
CA VAL A 8 -7.05 -1.29 -7.94
C VAL A 8 -8.27 -1.24 -8.85
N THR A 9 -9.12 -2.26 -8.77
CA THR A 9 -10.35 -2.35 -9.57
C THR A 9 -11.44 -2.99 -8.72
N GLY A 10 -12.63 -2.38 -8.68
CA GLY A 10 -13.80 -2.98 -8.02
C GLY A 10 -13.67 -3.24 -6.51
N GLY A 11 -12.78 -2.52 -5.81
CA GLY A 11 -12.50 -2.76 -4.39
C GLY A 11 -11.51 -3.91 -4.12
N GLU A 12 -10.98 -4.52 -5.18
CA GLU A 12 -9.83 -5.41 -5.12
C GLU A 12 -8.56 -4.65 -5.48
N ALA A 13 -7.44 -5.09 -4.93
CA ALA A 13 -6.12 -4.57 -5.21
C ALA A 13 -5.15 -5.72 -5.48
N TYR A 14 -4.22 -5.51 -6.40
CA TYR A 14 -3.03 -6.35 -6.54
C TYR A 14 -1.87 -5.65 -5.87
N ILE A 15 -1.10 -6.37 -5.05
CA ILE A 15 0.01 -5.80 -4.28
C ILE A 15 1.30 -6.60 -4.51
N CYS A 16 2.46 -5.93 -4.58
CA CYS A 16 3.79 -6.54 -4.65
C CYS A 16 4.19 -7.17 -3.31
N ILE A 17 3.45 -8.18 -2.90
CA ILE A 17 3.68 -9.02 -1.74
C ILE A 17 3.30 -10.43 -2.15
N GLY A 18 4.27 -11.23 -2.56
CA GLY A 18 4.10 -12.64 -2.86
C GLY A 18 4.69 -13.53 -1.78
N THR A 19 4.97 -14.78 -2.12
CA THR A 19 5.61 -15.72 -1.19
C THR A 19 7.04 -15.34 -0.84
N ALA A 20 7.78 -14.64 -1.73
CA ALA A 20 9.16 -14.22 -1.46
C ALA A 20 9.23 -13.17 -0.34
N GLU A 21 8.22 -12.31 -0.24
CA GLU A 21 8.10 -11.34 0.86
C GLU A 21 7.48 -11.96 2.11
N GLY A 22 6.94 -13.18 2.02
CA GLY A 22 6.27 -13.89 3.10
C GLY A 22 4.76 -13.61 3.20
N GLY A 23 4.14 -13.17 2.11
CA GLY A 23 2.70 -12.93 1.98
C GLY A 23 1.88 -14.18 2.29
N LYS A 24 0.78 -13.99 3.03
CA LYS A 24 -0.16 -15.04 3.43
C LYS A 24 -1.58 -14.50 3.37
N ALA A 25 -2.51 -15.35 2.93
CA ALA A 25 -3.93 -15.04 2.99
C ALA A 25 -4.35 -14.68 4.42
N GLY A 26 -5.19 -13.66 4.53
CA GLY A 26 -5.70 -13.15 5.80
C GLY A 26 -4.88 -12.04 6.44
N GLN A 27 -3.62 -11.81 6.03
CA GLN A 27 -2.79 -10.72 6.55
C GLN A 27 -3.34 -9.35 6.14
N GLU A 28 -3.31 -8.40 7.07
CA GLU A 28 -3.74 -7.02 6.86
C GLU A 28 -2.54 -6.08 6.72
N TYR A 29 -2.68 -5.12 5.82
CA TYR A 29 -1.66 -4.14 5.52
C TYR A 29 -2.24 -2.73 5.66
N ALA A 30 -1.50 -1.85 6.33
CA ALA A 30 -1.74 -0.42 6.26
C ALA A 30 -1.26 0.11 4.91
N VAL A 31 -2.05 0.98 4.29
CA VAL A 31 -1.73 1.63 3.02
C VAL A 31 -1.42 3.09 3.25
N TYR A 32 -0.30 3.56 2.72
CA TYR A 32 0.11 4.94 2.80
C TYR A 32 0.67 5.48 1.50
N ARG A 33 0.53 6.80 1.32
CA ARG A 33 1.00 7.55 0.15
C ARG A 33 2.04 8.56 0.61
N PHE A 34 3.13 8.69 -0.14
CA PHE A 34 4.04 9.82 0.04
C PHE A 34 3.55 11.01 -0.78
N VAL A 35 3.13 12.06 -0.11
CA VAL A 35 2.64 13.28 -0.74
C VAL A 35 3.73 14.34 -0.69
N LYS A 36 3.98 14.95 -1.84
CA LYS A 36 4.91 16.08 -1.95
C LYS A 36 4.26 17.32 -1.34
N SER A 37 4.92 17.91 -0.36
CA SER A 37 4.48 19.15 0.29
C SER A 37 5.64 20.15 0.34
N MET A 38 5.30 21.42 0.51
CA MET A 38 6.30 22.47 0.72
C MET A 38 6.43 22.75 2.22
N ALA A 39 7.66 22.75 2.74
CA ALA A 39 7.98 22.99 4.14
C ALA A 39 8.99 24.14 4.31
N GLY A 40 9.18 24.58 5.56
CA GLY A 40 10.12 25.64 5.95
C GLY A 40 9.57 27.06 5.83
N PRO A 41 10.35 28.08 6.27
CA PRO A 41 10.00 29.48 6.09
C PRO A 41 9.73 29.77 4.61
N GLN A 42 8.62 30.44 4.32
CA GLN A 42 8.19 30.76 2.95
C GLN A 42 8.00 29.54 2.02
N LYS A 43 7.85 28.30 2.53
CA LYS A 43 7.58 27.11 1.71
C LYS A 43 8.62 26.88 0.61
N GLN A 44 9.91 27.05 0.89
CA GLN A 44 10.96 26.91 -0.13
C GLN A 44 11.52 25.49 -0.29
N ALA A 45 11.32 24.60 0.69
CA ALA A 45 11.82 23.22 0.64
C ALA A 45 10.73 22.22 0.23
N GLN A 46 11.02 21.36 -0.75
CA GLN A 46 10.15 20.24 -1.11
C GLN A 46 10.44 19.06 -0.18
N VAL A 47 9.40 18.52 0.45
CA VAL A 47 9.49 17.33 1.31
C VAL A 47 8.41 16.32 0.92
N PHE A 48 8.65 15.04 1.22
CA PHE A 48 7.64 14.00 1.11
C PHE A 48 7.12 13.64 2.51
N THR A 49 5.82 13.70 2.69
CA THR A 49 5.15 13.32 3.94
C THR A 49 4.36 12.04 3.73
N ARG A 50 4.46 11.12 4.69
CA ARG A 50 3.66 9.89 4.70
C ARG A 50 2.24 10.22 5.15
N GLN A 51 1.26 9.89 4.33
CA GLN A 51 -0.16 9.98 4.66
C GLN A 51 -0.77 8.57 4.63
N THR A 52 -1.42 8.15 5.72
CA THR A 52 -2.22 6.93 5.71
C THR A 52 -3.46 7.15 4.86
N VAL A 53 -3.70 6.28 3.88
CA VAL A 53 -4.79 6.43 2.90
C VAL A 53 -5.79 5.28 2.92
N GLY A 54 -5.45 4.14 3.52
CA GLY A 54 -6.37 3.01 3.60
C GLY A 54 -5.77 1.77 4.25
N GLU A 55 -6.50 0.66 4.13
CA GLU A 55 -6.09 -0.66 4.60
C GLU A 55 -6.58 -1.73 3.62
N VAL A 56 -5.78 -2.77 3.43
CA VAL A 56 -6.08 -3.92 2.57
C VAL A 56 -5.84 -5.23 3.32
N ARG A 57 -6.48 -6.31 2.89
CA ARG A 57 -6.25 -7.67 3.40
C ARG A 57 -5.98 -8.63 2.26
N ILE A 58 -4.89 -9.40 2.33
CA ILE A 58 -4.60 -10.43 1.33
C ILE A 58 -5.71 -11.47 1.33
N THR A 59 -6.30 -11.73 0.17
CA THR A 59 -7.30 -12.77 -0.05
C THR A 59 -6.65 -14.03 -0.62
N GLU A 60 -5.68 -13.87 -1.52
CA GLU A 60 -5.00 -14.95 -2.23
C GLU A 60 -3.56 -14.51 -2.56
N VAL A 61 -2.58 -15.36 -2.29
CA VAL A 61 -1.21 -15.15 -2.79
C VAL A 61 -1.12 -15.79 -4.17
N VAL A 62 -0.74 -15.03 -5.19
CA VAL A 62 -0.78 -15.50 -6.58
C VAL A 62 0.51 -16.20 -6.95
N ASP A 63 1.65 -15.58 -6.67
CA ASP A 63 2.97 -16.15 -6.91
C ASP A 63 4.02 -15.60 -5.92
N GLU A 64 5.29 -15.70 -6.30
CA GLU A 64 6.40 -15.21 -5.50
C GLU A 64 6.48 -13.68 -5.38
N HIS A 65 5.82 -12.93 -6.26
CA HIS A 65 5.94 -11.48 -6.36
C HIS A 65 4.68 -10.72 -5.93
N TYR A 66 3.50 -11.31 -6.09
CA TYR A 66 2.26 -10.58 -5.81
C TYR A 66 1.11 -11.40 -5.25
N ALA A 67 0.17 -10.68 -4.67
CA ALA A 67 -1.05 -11.20 -4.08
C ALA A 67 -2.26 -10.33 -4.45
N LYS A 68 -3.43 -10.97 -4.47
CA LYS A 68 -4.72 -10.28 -4.45
C LYS A 68 -5.06 -9.88 -3.03
N ALA A 69 -5.62 -8.69 -2.89
CA ALA A 69 -6.07 -8.15 -1.63
C ALA A 69 -7.41 -7.46 -1.81
N ARG A 70 -8.24 -7.47 -0.75
CA ARG A 70 -9.47 -6.67 -0.68
C ARG A 70 -9.18 -5.36 0.02
N VAL A 71 -9.69 -4.26 -0.52
CA VAL A 71 -9.69 -2.95 0.17
C VAL A 71 -10.69 -3.00 1.31
N LEU A 72 -10.22 -2.78 2.54
CA LEU A 72 -11.05 -2.75 3.74
C LEU A 72 -11.63 -1.36 3.99
N LYS A 73 -10.81 -0.32 3.80
CA LYS A 73 -11.21 1.08 3.94
C LYS A 73 -10.23 2.03 3.23
N GLY A 74 -10.72 3.24 2.94
CA GLY A 74 -9.91 4.33 2.42
C GLY A 74 -9.87 4.41 0.89
N ASP A 75 -8.99 5.28 0.39
CA ASP A 75 -8.81 5.61 -1.03
C ASP A 75 -7.45 5.09 -1.51
N VAL A 76 -7.38 3.76 -1.62
CA VAL A 76 -6.20 3.02 -2.10
C VAL A 76 -6.08 3.18 -3.61
N ARG A 77 -4.88 3.50 -4.09
CA ARG A 77 -4.58 3.71 -5.51
C ARG A 77 -3.28 3.01 -5.89
N VAL A 78 -3.10 2.84 -7.20
CA VAL A 78 -1.83 2.41 -7.79
C VAL A 78 -0.70 3.29 -7.27
N ASN A 79 0.44 2.66 -6.98
CA ASN A 79 1.65 3.25 -6.40
C ASN A 79 1.60 3.61 -4.91
N ASP A 80 0.48 3.35 -4.21
CA ASP A 80 0.50 3.42 -2.76
C ASP A 80 1.36 2.31 -2.17
N VAL A 81 1.97 2.58 -1.02
CA VAL A 81 2.82 1.63 -0.32
C VAL A 81 1.97 0.85 0.68
N VAL A 82 2.11 -0.47 0.67
CA VAL A 82 1.53 -1.37 1.65
C VAL A 82 2.58 -1.81 2.67
N GLN A 83 2.19 -1.87 3.94
CA GLN A 83 3.04 -2.34 5.02
C GLN A 83 2.23 -3.24 5.95
N LEU A 84 2.76 -4.43 6.23
CA LEU A 84 2.12 -5.40 7.12
C LEU A 84 1.85 -4.73 8.49
N LYS A 85 0.64 -4.90 9.00
CA LYS A 85 0.28 -4.50 10.37
C LYS A 85 0.86 -5.50 11.36
N ASP A 86 1.30 -4.99 12.52
CA ASP A 86 1.74 -5.82 13.65
C ASP A 86 0.59 -6.66 14.24
#